data_AF-A0AAU8KNC6-F1
#
_entry.id   AF-A0AAU8KNC6-F1
#
_cell.length_a   1.000
_cell.length_b   1.000
_cell.length_c   1.000
_cell.angle_alpha   90.00
_cell.angle_beta   90.00
_cell.angle_gamma   90.00
#
_symmetry.space_group_name_H-M   'P 1'
#
loop_
_entity.id
_entity.type
_entity.pdbx_description
1 polymer ?
#
loop_
_entity_poly.entity_id
_entity_poly.type
_entity_poly.pdbx_seq_one_letter_code
_entity_poly.pdbx_strand_id
1 'polypeptide(L)'
;MNKHHESTGPAGEQQITLRGPADLADALPYLMGFYPNDSVVMVALHGGQGRFGGRLRLGIPQAPGEWGPVADQLAECLVSGSERREGRPDAIVIFLCQDSPDGASGRLTMERLRPFAQRLRTACGALDVPVLEALCLSDGRYWSYCCPDARCCPDQGNPLAMPGTTVMAAAATYAGVHVRGTLRDMEERLRPWRAPAAVRVQEKALDTAGPALLPRLLDERARREVTAETLRLARRLMDRIEDAQPAPPALADAGDDQLIGSDEAAAVILGLQDRETRDKAAAWMEGPEAQSALRLWRTLARRCVGPYGEHAAAPLTLAGWVSWSTGDEPGARVALSLALRADPDYTFAQLLHRACNEGLDPEALRRCLREAADADADADEEQAGADAEAEEEMETTVGAGAGRPLHVRRVRALPEGGRRARAPRPPGVERRKASPGSTRPRVPAAGRRTRDARQYGRRGSRARRHD
;
A
#
# COMPACT_ATOMS: atom_id res chain seq x y z
N MET A 1 62.76 1.13 -20.11
CA MET A 1 61.86 0.29 -19.31
C MET A 1 60.58 1.06 -19.01
N ASN A 2 59.56 0.92 -19.85
CA ASN A 2 58.21 1.42 -19.56
C ASN A 2 57.48 0.37 -18.73
N LYS A 3 57.14 0.69 -17.48
CA LYS A 3 56.17 -0.10 -16.71
C LYS A 3 54.82 0.62 -16.80
N HIS A 4 53.92 0.01 -17.55
CA HIS A 4 52.52 0.39 -17.63
C HIS A 4 51.83 0.12 -16.29
N HIS A 5 50.93 1.03 -15.93
CA HIS A 5 49.99 0.91 -14.83
C HIS A 5 48.90 -0.08 -15.25
N GLU A 6 48.89 -1.29 -14.69
CA GLU A 6 47.75 -2.20 -14.80
C GLU A 6 46.60 -1.65 -13.96
N SER A 7 45.54 -1.27 -14.65
CA SER A 7 44.26 -0.89 -14.06
C SER A 7 43.61 -2.15 -13.46
N THR A 8 43.45 -2.15 -12.14
CA THR A 8 42.65 -3.14 -11.41
C THR A 8 41.18 -2.98 -11.82
N GLY A 9 40.67 -3.89 -12.67
CA GLY A 9 39.25 -3.97 -12.98
C GLY A 9 38.40 -4.37 -11.77
N PRO A 10 37.07 -4.10 -11.79
CA PRO A 10 36.19 -4.45 -10.68
C PRO A 10 36.17 -5.97 -10.48
N ALA A 11 36.25 -6.40 -9.22
CA ALA A 11 36.17 -7.79 -8.81
C ALA A 11 34.91 -8.46 -9.37
N GLY A 12 35.07 -9.68 -9.90
CA GLY A 12 34.09 -10.37 -10.73
C GLY A 12 32.69 -10.42 -10.12
N GLU A 13 31.74 -9.79 -10.81
CA GLU A 13 30.31 -10.04 -10.62
C GLU A 13 30.06 -11.53 -10.83
N GLN A 14 29.56 -12.24 -9.82
CA GLN A 14 29.17 -13.63 -9.95
C GLN A 14 28.01 -13.75 -10.94
N GLN A 15 28.34 -14.09 -12.18
CA GLN A 15 27.36 -14.26 -13.25
C GLN A 15 26.77 -15.67 -13.18
N ILE A 16 25.52 -15.77 -12.72
CA ILE A 16 24.80 -17.05 -12.71
C ILE A 16 24.11 -17.23 -14.05
N THR A 17 24.42 -18.34 -14.73
CA THR A 17 23.78 -18.68 -16.01
C THR A 17 22.61 -19.62 -15.75
N LEU A 18 21.40 -19.19 -16.10
CA LEU A 18 20.20 -20.03 -16.05
C LEU A 18 20.09 -20.81 -17.36
N ARG A 19 20.08 -22.13 -17.31
CA ARG A 19 20.20 -23.01 -18.48
C ARG A 19 18.88 -23.61 -18.94
N GLY A 20 17.80 -23.41 -18.18
CA GLY A 20 16.49 -23.91 -18.57
C GLY A 20 15.32 -23.45 -17.70
N PRO A 21 14.12 -23.99 -17.95
CA PRO A 21 12.87 -23.63 -17.29
C PRO A 21 12.91 -23.77 -15.76
N ALA A 22 13.56 -24.82 -15.25
CA ALA A 22 13.71 -25.05 -13.82
C ALA A 22 14.50 -23.91 -13.15
N ASP A 23 15.63 -23.52 -13.74
CA ASP A 23 16.48 -22.45 -13.24
C ASP A 23 15.75 -21.09 -13.30
N LEU A 24 14.96 -20.85 -14.35
CA LEU A 24 14.13 -19.65 -14.47
C LEU A 24 13.05 -19.59 -13.38
N ALA A 25 12.36 -20.70 -13.14
CA ALA A 25 11.34 -20.78 -12.10
C ALA A 25 11.93 -20.57 -10.70
N ASP A 26 13.11 -21.13 -10.45
CA ASP A 26 13.83 -21.00 -9.19
C ASP A 26 14.44 -19.61 -8.97
N ALA A 27 14.87 -18.92 -10.03
CA ALA A 27 15.41 -17.57 -9.95
C ALA A 27 14.34 -16.51 -9.61
N LEU A 28 13.08 -16.75 -9.99
CA LEU A 28 12.00 -15.75 -9.91
C LEU A 28 11.84 -15.09 -8.52
N PRO A 29 11.80 -15.84 -7.40
CA PRO A 29 11.62 -15.22 -6.08
C PRO A 29 12.78 -14.28 -5.70
N TYR A 30 14.00 -14.63 -6.11
CA TYR A 30 15.20 -13.81 -5.84
C TYR A 30 15.24 -12.56 -6.73
N LEU A 31 14.71 -12.64 -7.95
CA LEU A 31 14.52 -11.47 -8.81
C LEU A 31 13.46 -10.50 -8.28
N MET A 32 12.49 -10.99 -7.50
CA MET A 32 11.39 -10.20 -6.95
C MET A 32 11.60 -9.77 -5.48
N GLY A 33 12.43 -10.48 -4.72
CA GLY A 33 12.55 -10.33 -3.26
C GLY A 33 11.42 -10.99 -2.45
N PHE A 34 10.49 -11.69 -3.13
CA PHE A 34 9.36 -12.40 -2.52
C PHE A 34 8.89 -13.51 -3.47
N TYR A 35 8.09 -14.45 -2.97
CA TYR A 35 7.43 -15.47 -3.80
C TYR A 35 6.15 -14.89 -4.42
N PRO A 36 6.11 -14.64 -5.75
CA PRO A 36 4.89 -14.15 -6.38
C PRO A 36 3.78 -15.20 -6.30
N ASN A 37 2.58 -14.77 -5.93
CA ASN A 37 1.36 -15.57 -5.97
C ASN A 37 0.21 -14.74 -6.56
N ASP A 38 -0.80 -15.41 -7.10
CA ASP A 38 -1.95 -14.84 -7.82
C ASP A 38 -1.55 -13.73 -8.82
N SER A 39 -0.42 -13.87 -9.51
CA SER A 39 0.15 -12.82 -10.36
C SER A 39 0.86 -13.35 -11.60
N VAL A 40 0.85 -12.50 -12.63
CA VAL A 40 1.70 -12.63 -13.81
C VAL A 40 2.92 -11.75 -13.63
N VAL A 41 4.11 -12.31 -13.92
CA VAL A 41 5.38 -11.59 -13.96
C VAL A 41 5.95 -11.71 -15.36
N MET A 42 6.39 -10.59 -15.93
CA MET A 42 7.09 -10.53 -17.21
C MET A 42 8.47 -9.92 -16.99
N VAL A 43 9.49 -10.55 -17.56
CA VAL A 43 10.87 -10.11 -17.44
C VAL A 43 11.46 -9.94 -18.83
N ALA A 44 11.94 -8.75 -19.14
CA ALA A 44 12.67 -8.44 -20.35
C ALA A 44 14.10 -8.98 -20.26
N LEU A 45 14.60 -9.54 -21.36
CA LEU A 45 15.97 -9.98 -21.54
C LEU A 45 16.67 -9.07 -22.55
N HIS A 46 17.91 -8.68 -22.25
CA HIS A 46 18.74 -7.82 -23.09
C HIS A 46 20.13 -8.43 -23.31
N GLY A 47 20.71 -8.14 -24.47
CA GLY A 47 22.00 -8.60 -24.92
C GLY A 47 22.01 -10.08 -25.34
N GLY A 48 23.03 -10.46 -26.11
CA GLY A 48 23.16 -11.84 -26.64
C GLY A 48 23.36 -12.93 -25.59
N GLN A 49 23.55 -12.58 -24.31
CA GLN A 49 23.64 -13.51 -23.18
C GLN A 49 22.35 -13.57 -22.34
N GLY A 50 21.29 -12.82 -22.72
CA GLY A 50 19.99 -12.85 -22.03
C GLY A 50 20.02 -12.28 -20.62
N ARG A 51 20.59 -11.08 -20.43
CA ARG A 51 20.62 -10.40 -19.12
C ARG A 51 19.21 -9.92 -18.76
N PHE A 52 18.77 -10.21 -17.54
CA PHE A 52 17.52 -9.66 -17.02
C PHE A 52 17.56 -8.13 -16.98
N GLY A 53 16.53 -7.48 -17.52
CA GLY A 53 16.32 -6.04 -17.45
C GLY A 53 14.98 -5.68 -16.81
N GLY A 54 14.16 -4.91 -17.53
CA GLY A 54 12.85 -4.47 -17.09
C GLY A 54 11.97 -5.62 -16.59
N ARG A 55 11.26 -5.39 -15.49
CA ARG A 55 10.35 -6.35 -14.84
C ARG A 55 8.99 -5.71 -14.67
N LEU A 56 7.93 -6.48 -14.89
CA LEU A 56 6.54 -6.05 -14.71
C LEU A 56 5.78 -7.14 -13.97
N ARG A 57 4.95 -6.76 -13.00
CA ARG A 57 4.10 -7.69 -12.25
C ARG A 57 2.70 -7.14 -12.12
N LEU A 58 1.70 -7.97 -12.38
CA LEU A 58 0.28 -7.66 -12.20
C LEU A 58 -0.43 -8.84 -11.53
N GLY A 59 -1.44 -8.58 -10.70
CA GLY A 59 -2.36 -9.63 -10.25
C GLY A 59 -3.09 -10.27 -11.44
N ILE A 60 -3.33 -11.58 -11.42
CA ILE A 60 -4.04 -12.26 -12.51
C ILE A 60 -5.51 -11.79 -12.50
N PRO A 61 -6.03 -11.22 -13.61
CA PRO A 61 -7.43 -10.80 -13.69
C PRO A 61 -8.36 -12.00 -13.52
N GLN A 62 -9.39 -11.85 -12.67
CA GLN A 62 -10.32 -12.93 -12.37
C GLN A 62 -11.29 -13.21 -13.52
N ALA A 63 -11.64 -12.18 -14.29
CA ALA A 63 -12.54 -12.29 -15.42
C ALA A 63 -11.76 -12.63 -16.71
N PRO A 64 -12.02 -13.79 -17.36
CA PRO A 64 -11.32 -14.17 -18.59
C PRO A 64 -11.48 -13.18 -19.76
N GLY A 65 -12.54 -12.35 -19.73
CA GLY A 65 -12.76 -11.29 -20.71
C GLY A 65 -11.72 -10.16 -20.64
N GLU A 66 -11.09 -9.95 -19.49
CA GLU A 66 -10.09 -8.89 -19.30
C GLU A 66 -8.69 -9.31 -19.78
N TRP A 67 -8.46 -10.61 -19.99
CA TRP A 67 -7.15 -11.16 -20.32
C TRP A 67 -6.55 -10.65 -21.62
N GLY A 68 -7.38 -10.29 -22.61
CA GLY A 68 -6.92 -9.69 -23.86
C GLY A 68 -6.34 -8.29 -23.65
N PRO A 69 -7.18 -7.31 -23.27
CA PRO A 69 -6.72 -5.94 -23.02
C PRO A 69 -5.55 -5.85 -22.03
N VAL A 70 -5.58 -6.68 -20.97
CA VAL A 70 -4.49 -6.72 -20.00
C VAL A 70 -3.20 -7.26 -20.62
N ALA A 71 -3.26 -8.32 -21.43
CA ALA A 71 -2.06 -8.85 -22.08
C ALA A 71 -1.41 -7.83 -23.02
N ASP A 72 -2.22 -7.12 -23.81
CA ASP A 72 -1.75 -6.07 -24.72
C ASP A 72 -1.07 -4.94 -23.94
N GLN A 73 -1.73 -4.44 -22.89
CA GLN A 73 -1.18 -3.37 -22.05
C GLN A 73 0.11 -3.79 -21.33
N LEU A 74 0.20 -5.01 -20.80
CA LEU A 74 1.40 -5.48 -20.11
C LEU A 74 2.59 -5.59 -21.07
N ALA A 75 2.36 -6.12 -22.28
CA ALA A 75 3.40 -6.21 -23.32
C ALA A 75 3.88 -4.81 -23.74
N GLU A 76 2.96 -3.89 -24.05
CA GLU A 76 3.28 -2.51 -24.44
C GLU A 76 4.07 -1.77 -23.35
N CYS A 77 3.62 -1.87 -22.10
CA CYS A 77 4.27 -1.23 -20.94
C CYS A 77 5.70 -1.76 -20.74
N LEU A 78 5.91 -3.07 -20.83
CA LEU A 78 7.24 -3.65 -20.65
C LEU A 78 8.19 -3.25 -21.78
N VAL A 79 7.76 -3.39 -23.04
CA VAL A 79 8.59 -3.08 -24.22
C VAL A 79 8.94 -1.58 -24.24
N SER A 80 7.93 -0.72 -24.17
CA SER A 80 8.13 0.74 -24.16
C SER A 80 8.96 1.20 -22.96
N GLY A 81 8.78 0.55 -21.80
CA GLY A 81 9.55 0.84 -20.59
C GLY A 81 11.01 0.42 -20.70
N SER A 82 11.30 -0.71 -21.33
CA SER A 82 12.66 -1.17 -21.61
C SER A 82 13.35 -0.29 -22.64
N GLU A 83 12.68 0.08 -23.73
CA GLU A 83 13.21 0.95 -24.79
C GLU A 83 13.73 2.29 -24.26
N ARG A 84 13.03 2.88 -23.29
CA ARG A 84 13.43 4.15 -22.66
C ARG A 84 14.68 4.04 -21.78
N ARG A 85 15.03 2.84 -21.30
CA ARG A 85 16.11 2.64 -20.31
C ARG A 85 17.34 1.93 -20.90
N GLU A 86 17.12 0.78 -21.53
CA GLU A 86 18.19 -0.15 -21.94
C GLU A 86 18.10 -0.52 -23.43
N GLY A 87 17.08 -0.04 -24.15
CA GLY A 87 16.80 -0.40 -25.53
C GLY A 87 15.71 -1.45 -25.65
N ARG A 88 15.41 -1.86 -26.89
CA ARG A 88 14.35 -2.84 -27.16
C ARG A 88 14.78 -4.21 -26.60
N PRO A 89 13.90 -4.93 -25.88
CA PRO A 89 14.23 -6.26 -25.35
C PRO A 89 14.43 -7.26 -26.48
N ASP A 90 15.45 -8.11 -26.36
CA ASP A 90 15.74 -9.19 -27.31
C ASP A 90 14.75 -10.36 -27.14
N ALA A 91 14.28 -10.57 -25.91
CA ALA A 91 13.26 -11.57 -25.59
C ALA A 91 12.54 -11.26 -24.28
N ILE A 92 11.43 -11.95 -24.02
CA ILE A 92 10.68 -11.88 -22.76
C ILE A 92 10.52 -13.28 -22.16
N VAL A 93 10.59 -13.37 -20.83
CA VAL A 93 10.17 -14.54 -20.05
C VAL A 93 8.91 -14.20 -19.27
N ILE A 94 7.92 -15.09 -19.29
CA ILE A 94 6.64 -14.91 -18.62
C ILE A 94 6.48 -15.97 -17.53
N PHE A 95 6.01 -15.55 -16.36
CA PHE A 95 5.66 -16.44 -15.25
C PHE A 95 4.21 -16.16 -14.85
N LEU A 96 3.39 -17.20 -14.80
CA LEU A 96 2.04 -17.15 -14.22
C LEU A 96 2.07 -17.94 -12.91
N CYS A 97 1.96 -17.23 -11.79
CA CYS A 97 2.11 -17.78 -10.45
C CYS A 97 0.75 -17.79 -9.77
N GLN A 98 0.21 -18.97 -9.52
CA GLN A 98 -1.06 -19.12 -8.83
C GLN A 98 -1.19 -20.52 -8.23
N ASP A 99 -1.36 -20.60 -6.92
CA ASP A 99 -1.64 -21.88 -6.25
C ASP A 99 -3.12 -22.23 -6.31
N SER A 100 -3.43 -23.51 -6.24
CA SER A 100 -4.81 -23.97 -6.13
C SER A 100 -5.33 -23.74 -4.71
N PRO A 101 -6.61 -23.40 -4.50
CA PRO A 101 -7.19 -23.28 -3.16
C PRO A 101 -7.07 -24.55 -2.31
N ASP A 102 -7.01 -25.72 -2.94
CA ASP A 102 -6.89 -27.04 -2.33
C ASP A 102 -5.46 -27.62 -2.33
N GLY A 103 -4.50 -26.92 -2.94
CA GLY A 103 -3.10 -27.34 -3.06
C GLY A 103 -2.85 -28.62 -3.88
N ALA A 104 -3.88 -29.16 -4.55
CA ALA A 104 -3.82 -30.45 -5.23
C ALA A 104 -4.10 -30.36 -6.74
N SER A 105 -4.43 -29.17 -7.24
CA SER A 105 -5.01 -28.97 -8.57
C SER A 105 -4.17 -28.06 -9.48
N GLY A 106 -2.85 -27.99 -9.30
CA GLY A 106 -1.96 -27.14 -10.12
C GLY A 106 -2.09 -27.36 -11.64
N ARG A 107 -2.37 -28.60 -12.08
CA ARG A 107 -2.69 -28.88 -13.50
C ARG A 107 -3.93 -28.13 -13.98
N LEU A 108 -5.00 -28.10 -13.18
CA LEU A 108 -6.23 -27.37 -13.53
C LEU A 108 -5.99 -25.86 -13.59
N THR A 109 -5.13 -25.34 -12.70
CA THR A 109 -4.68 -23.95 -12.76
C THR A 109 -3.91 -23.66 -14.06
N MET A 110 -2.97 -24.52 -14.45
CA MET A 110 -2.24 -24.42 -15.71
C MET A 110 -3.19 -24.46 -16.92
N GLU A 111 -4.14 -25.40 -16.95
CA GLU A 111 -5.11 -25.50 -18.04
C GLU A 111 -6.02 -24.26 -18.12
N ARG A 112 -6.48 -23.73 -16.98
CA ARG A 112 -7.26 -22.49 -16.90
C ARG A 112 -6.49 -21.28 -17.43
N LEU A 113 -5.21 -21.16 -17.08
CA LEU A 113 -4.38 -20.01 -17.42
C LEU A 113 -3.78 -20.08 -18.84
N ARG A 114 -3.84 -21.24 -19.51
CA ARG A 114 -3.34 -21.44 -20.88
C ARG A 114 -3.82 -20.38 -21.88
N PRO A 115 -5.11 -19.97 -21.93
CA PRO A 115 -5.55 -18.93 -22.85
C PRO A 115 -4.93 -17.57 -22.53
N PHE A 116 -4.69 -17.25 -21.25
CA PHE A 116 -4.03 -16.00 -20.87
C PHE A 116 -2.56 -16.00 -21.26
N ALA A 117 -1.84 -17.10 -20.99
CA ALA A 117 -0.46 -17.28 -21.42
C ALA A 117 -0.31 -17.14 -22.93
N GLN A 118 -1.23 -17.71 -23.71
CA GLN A 118 -1.23 -17.56 -25.16
C GLN A 118 -1.43 -16.10 -25.60
N ARG A 119 -2.35 -15.36 -24.97
CA ARG A 119 -2.59 -13.94 -25.27
C ARG A 119 -1.36 -13.08 -24.99
N LEU A 120 -0.70 -13.30 -23.86
CA LEU A 120 0.54 -12.58 -23.52
C LEU A 120 1.65 -12.85 -24.56
N ARG A 121 1.78 -14.11 -25.00
CA ARG A 121 2.75 -14.48 -26.04
C ARG A 121 2.45 -13.83 -27.37
N THR A 122 1.18 -13.81 -27.80
CA THR A 122 0.78 -13.15 -29.04
C THR A 122 0.93 -11.64 -28.96
N ALA A 123 0.63 -11.02 -27.81
CA ALA A 123 0.81 -9.59 -27.60
C ALA A 123 2.28 -9.18 -27.69
N CYS A 124 3.19 -9.93 -27.05
CA CYS A 124 4.64 -9.70 -27.18
C CYS A 124 5.11 -9.90 -28.64
N GLY A 125 4.62 -10.95 -29.30
CA GLY A 125 4.95 -11.23 -30.70
C GLY A 125 4.44 -10.16 -31.68
N ALA A 126 3.31 -9.52 -31.39
CA ALA A 126 2.79 -8.39 -32.16
C ALA A 126 3.68 -7.13 -32.06
N LEU A 127 4.51 -7.05 -31.02
CA LEU A 127 5.53 -6.03 -30.82
C LEU A 127 6.92 -6.54 -31.26
N ASP A 128 6.99 -7.57 -32.12
CA ASP A 128 8.20 -8.31 -32.56
C ASP A 128 9.22 -8.64 -31.45
N VAL A 129 8.76 -8.89 -30.22
CA VAL A 129 9.61 -9.37 -29.13
C VAL A 129 9.27 -10.84 -28.85
N PRO A 130 10.19 -11.78 -29.11
CA PRO A 130 9.92 -13.19 -28.91
C PRO A 130 9.79 -13.51 -27.41
N VAL A 131 8.83 -14.38 -27.07
CA VAL A 131 8.76 -14.98 -25.74
C VAL A 131 9.60 -16.24 -25.73
N LEU A 132 10.73 -16.20 -25.00
CA LEU A 132 11.65 -17.33 -24.89
C LEU A 132 11.01 -18.47 -24.10
N GLU A 133 10.32 -18.13 -23.01
CA GLU A 133 9.67 -19.10 -22.14
C GLU A 133 8.46 -18.48 -21.45
N ALA A 134 7.41 -19.28 -21.26
CA ALA A 134 6.22 -18.93 -20.51
C ALA A 134 5.88 -20.07 -19.54
N LEU A 135 6.06 -19.84 -18.24
CA LEU A 135 5.89 -20.84 -17.19
C LEU A 135 4.60 -20.65 -16.40
N CYS A 136 3.95 -21.74 -16.04
CA CYS A 136 2.98 -21.79 -14.95
C CYS A 136 3.69 -22.31 -13.70
N LEU A 137 3.64 -21.56 -12.60
CA LEU A 137 4.11 -21.97 -11.27
C LEU A 137 2.90 -22.15 -10.36
N SER A 138 2.70 -23.36 -9.85
CA SER A 138 1.53 -23.70 -9.04
C SER A 138 1.81 -24.92 -8.17
N ASP A 139 1.43 -24.87 -6.89
CA ASP A 139 1.46 -25.99 -5.95
C ASP A 139 2.84 -26.68 -5.86
N GLY A 140 3.92 -25.88 -5.86
CA GLY A 140 5.30 -26.38 -5.80
C GLY A 140 5.79 -27.06 -7.09
N ARG A 141 5.10 -26.82 -8.22
CA ARG A 141 5.42 -27.40 -9.53
C ARG A 141 5.46 -26.34 -10.62
N TYR A 142 6.09 -26.68 -11.74
CA TYR A 142 6.11 -25.85 -12.93
C TYR A 142 5.74 -26.61 -14.22
N TRP A 143 5.17 -25.86 -15.16
CA TRP A 143 4.88 -26.29 -16.53
C TRP A 143 5.34 -25.22 -17.50
N SER A 144 5.88 -25.62 -18.66
CA SER A 144 6.13 -24.69 -19.77
C SER A 144 4.94 -24.69 -20.73
N TYR A 145 4.48 -23.51 -21.13
CA TYR A 145 3.52 -23.34 -22.23
C TYR A 145 4.20 -23.36 -23.60
N CYS A 146 5.53 -23.23 -23.66
CA CYS A 146 6.31 -23.21 -24.89
C CYS A 146 6.79 -24.61 -25.32
N CYS A 147 6.97 -25.53 -24.39
CA CYS A 147 7.44 -26.89 -24.67
C CYS A 147 6.27 -27.85 -24.96
N PRO A 148 6.20 -28.46 -26.16
CA PRO A 148 5.18 -29.45 -26.48
C PRO A 148 5.59 -30.90 -26.10
N ASP A 149 6.83 -31.14 -25.67
CA ASP A 149 7.32 -32.49 -25.36
C ASP A 149 6.84 -32.97 -23.99
N ALA A 150 5.95 -33.97 -23.97
CA ALA A 150 5.40 -34.57 -22.77
C ALA A 150 6.46 -35.25 -21.86
N ARG A 151 7.64 -35.59 -22.39
CA ARG A 151 8.76 -36.12 -21.58
C ARG A 151 9.49 -35.01 -20.83
N CYS A 152 9.57 -33.82 -21.41
CA CYS A 152 10.18 -32.65 -20.80
C CYS A 152 9.17 -31.93 -19.87
N CYS A 153 7.91 -31.85 -20.28
CA CYS A 153 6.82 -31.22 -19.55
C CYS A 153 5.67 -32.22 -19.36
N PRO A 154 5.76 -33.11 -18.36
CA PRO A 154 4.71 -34.07 -18.08
C PRO A 154 3.44 -33.35 -17.57
N ASP A 155 2.29 -33.98 -17.79
CA ASP A 155 0.97 -33.46 -17.37
C ASP A 155 0.92 -33.12 -15.86
N GLN A 156 1.56 -33.94 -15.03
CA GLN A 156 1.63 -33.69 -13.58
C GLN A 156 2.51 -32.51 -13.18
N GLY A 157 3.26 -31.91 -14.11
CA GLY A 157 4.22 -30.86 -13.86
C GLY A 157 5.53 -31.36 -13.27
N ASN A 158 6.57 -30.56 -13.45
CA ASN A 158 7.88 -30.83 -12.88
C ASN A 158 7.96 -30.24 -11.45
N PRO A 159 8.57 -30.95 -10.48
CA PRO A 159 8.73 -30.42 -9.14
C PRO A 159 9.66 -29.20 -9.16
N LEU A 160 9.32 -28.16 -8.40
CA LEU A 160 10.25 -27.08 -8.08
C LEU A 160 11.27 -27.57 -7.07
N ALA A 161 12.48 -27.01 -7.12
CA ALA A 161 13.47 -27.24 -6.10
C ALA A 161 12.96 -26.75 -4.74
N MET A 162 13.44 -27.35 -3.66
CA MET A 162 13.08 -26.85 -2.34
C MET A 162 13.63 -25.43 -2.16
N PRO A 163 12.83 -24.49 -1.64
CA PRO A 163 13.30 -23.16 -1.29
C PRO A 163 14.60 -23.21 -0.49
N GLY A 164 15.60 -22.45 -0.93
CA GLY A 164 16.88 -22.37 -0.21
C GLY A 164 17.93 -23.42 -0.60
N THR A 165 17.62 -24.43 -1.43
CA THR A 165 18.57 -25.52 -1.73
C THR A 165 19.33 -25.38 -3.05
N THR A 166 19.11 -24.29 -3.80
CA THR A 166 19.63 -24.12 -5.15
C THR A 166 20.85 -23.21 -5.23
N VAL A 167 21.57 -23.27 -6.36
CA VAL A 167 22.70 -22.35 -6.63
C VAL A 167 22.23 -20.89 -6.62
N MET A 168 21.03 -20.62 -7.16
CA MET A 168 20.42 -19.30 -7.09
C MET A 168 20.16 -18.87 -5.66
N ALA A 169 19.62 -19.76 -4.81
CA ALA A 169 19.40 -19.46 -3.41
C ALA A 169 20.69 -19.12 -2.66
N ALA A 170 21.75 -19.91 -2.87
CA ALA A 170 23.04 -19.70 -2.26
C ALA A 170 23.66 -18.35 -2.70
N ALA A 171 23.62 -18.06 -3.99
CA ALA A 171 24.17 -16.81 -4.52
C ALA A 171 23.34 -15.58 -4.12
N ALA A 172 22.01 -15.69 -4.10
CA ALA A 172 21.12 -14.64 -3.63
C ALA A 172 21.37 -14.33 -2.14
N THR A 173 21.55 -15.37 -1.31
CA THR A 173 21.92 -15.21 0.10
C THR A 173 23.28 -14.53 0.25
N TYR A 174 24.28 -14.94 -0.54
CA TYR A 174 25.59 -14.30 -0.56
C TYR A 174 25.52 -12.82 -0.96
N ALA A 175 24.63 -12.49 -1.91
CA ALA A 175 24.34 -11.12 -2.33
C ALA A 175 23.43 -10.34 -1.34
N GLY A 176 23.04 -10.92 -0.20
CA GLY A 176 22.19 -10.27 0.79
C GLY A 176 20.71 -10.15 0.40
N VAL A 177 20.25 -10.88 -0.61
CA VAL A 177 18.85 -10.90 -1.03
C VAL A 177 18.04 -11.76 -0.07
N HIS A 178 17.07 -11.14 0.60
CA HIS A 178 16.18 -11.81 1.55
C HIS A 178 14.78 -11.97 0.94
N VAL A 179 14.29 -13.21 0.83
CA VAL A 179 12.95 -13.49 0.29
C VAL A 179 11.91 -13.51 1.41
N ARG A 180 10.95 -12.57 1.39
CA ARG A 180 10.03 -12.28 2.52
C ARG A 180 8.79 -13.19 2.63
N GLY A 181 8.80 -14.35 1.98
CA GLY A 181 7.64 -15.24 1.88
C GLY A 181 6.73 -14.90 0.70
N THR A 182 5.46 -15.34 0.72
CA THR A 182 4.53 -15.05 -0.37
C THR A 182 3.81 -13.71 -0.19
N LEU A 183 3.41 -13.10 -1.30
CA LEU A 183 2.53 -11.91 -1.29
C LEU A 183 1.25 -12.11 -0.50
N ARG A 184 0.66 -13.30 -0.60
CA ARG A 184 -0.56 -13.65 0.10
C ARG A 184 -0.33 -13.65 1.62
N ASP A 185 0.79 -14.22 2.08
CA ASP A 185 1.15 -14.22 3.51
C ASP A 185 1.35 -12.79 4.01
N MET A 186 2.05 -11.94 3.25
CA MET A 186 2.23 -10.53 3.59
C MET A 186 0.89 -9.77 3.67
N GLU A 187 -0.03 -9.99 2.71
CA GLU A 187 -1.37 -9.39 2.74
C GLU A 187 -2.20 -9.90 3.93
N GLU A 188 -2.17 -11.20 4.23
CA GLU A 188 -2.97 -11.80 5.31
C GLU A 188 -2.61 -11.23 6.68
N ARG A 189 -1.34 -10.87 6.90
CA ARG A 189 -0.88 -10.24 8.16
C ARG A 189 -1.43 -8.83 8.39
N LEU A 190 -1.93 -8.17 7.36
CA LEU A 190 -2.46 -6.79 7.39
C LEU A 190 -3.99 -6.73 7.23
N ARG A 191 -4.62 -7.85 6.89
CA ARG A 191 -6.06 -7.90 6.60
C ARG A 191 -6.91 -7.78 7.86
N PRO A 192 -8.02 -7.01 7.81
CA PRO A 192 -8.95 -6.92 8.92
C PRO A 192 -9.46 -8.28 9.39
N TRP A 193 -9.74 -8.39 10.70
CA TRP A 193 -10.34 -9.57 11.29
C TRP A 193 -11.67 -9.93 10.59
N ARG A 194 -11.87 -11.23 10.38
CA ARG A 194 -13.09 -11.78 9.78
C ARG A 194 -13.96 -12.56 10.77
N ALA A 195 -13.42 -12.87 11.95
CA ALA A 195 -14.12 -13.64 12.97
C ALA A 195 -15.28 -12.80 13.56
N PRO A 196 -16.55 -13.20 13.38
CA PRO A 196 -17.69 -12.33 13.70
C PRO A 196 -17.76 -11.85 15.16
N ALA A 197 -17.32 -12.67 16.11
CA ALA A 197 -17.31 -12.29 17.53
C ALA A 197 -16.27 -11.19 17.82
N ALA A 198 -15.03 -11.35 17.33
CA ALA A 198 -13.97 -10.37 17.51
C ALA A 198 -14.29 -9.05 16.79
N VAL A 199 -14.86 -9.14 15.58
CA VAL A 199 -15.32 -7.97 14.80
C VAL A 199 -16.34 -7.16 15.59
N ARG A 200 -17.38 -7.81 16.16
CA ARG A 200 -18.43 -7.11 16.92
C ARG A 200 -17.90 -6.40 18.16
N VAL A 201 -16.95 -7.01 18.87
CA VAL A 201 -16.34 -6.41 20.06
C VAL A 201 -15.55 -5.16 19.67
N GLN A 202 -14.75 -5.25 18.61
CA GLN A 202 -13.94 -4.13 18.13
C GLN A 202 -14.80 -2.99 17.56
N GLU A 203 -15.83 -3.32 16.79
CA GLU A 203 -16.78 -2.36 16.24
C GLU A 203 -17.47 -1.57 17.38
N LYS A 204 -17.92 -2.26 18.44
CA LYS A 204 -18.51 -1.61 19.61
C LYS A 204 -17.53 -0.65 20.31
N ALA A 205 -16.25 -1.00 20.42
CA ALA A 205 -15.25 -0.13 21.01
C ALA A 205 -15.03 1.14 20.17
N LEU A 206 -14.99 1.01 18.83
CA LEU A 206 -14.90 2.14 17.90
C LEU A 206 -16.14 3.04 17.96
N ASP A 207 -17.35 2.45 17.99
CA ASP A 207 -18.61 3.17 18.16
C ASP A 207 -18.67 3.96 19.47
N THR A 208 -18.04 3.44 20.53
CA THR A 208 -18.02 4.06 21.85
C THR A 208 -17.00 5.20 21.92
N ALA A 209 -15.80 5.00 21.35
CA ALA A 209 -14.72 5.97 21.37
C ALA A 209 -14.95 7.13 20.38
N GLY A 210 -15.59 6.88 19.24
CA GLY A 210 -15.82 7.86 18.17
C GLY A 210 -16.50 9.15 18.65
N PRO A 211 -17.68 9.09 19.29
CA PRO A 211 -18.39 10.27 19.78
C PRO A 211 -17.63 11.05 20.86
N ALA A 212 -16.73 10.40 21.60
CA ALA A 212 -15.93 11.05 22.64
C ALA A 212 -14.71 11.78 22.06
N LEU A 213 -14.06 11.21 21.05
CA LEU A 213 -12.81 11.74 20.48
C LEU A 213 -13.05 12.70 19.31
N LEU A 214 -14.01 12.40 18.43
CA LEU A 214 -14.19 13.16 17.19
C LEU A 214 -14.52 14.65 17.42
N PRO A 215 -15.36 15.04 18.40
CA PRO A 215 -15.58 16.46 18.68
C PRO A 215 -14.34 17.19 19.20
N ARG A 216 -13.48 16.50 19.98
CA ARG A 216 -12.22 17.07 20.51
C ARG A 216 -11.21 17.34 19.40
N LEU A 217 -11.19 16.52 18.35
CA LEU A 217 -10.32 16.70 17.18
C LEU A 217 -10.67 17.95 16.35
N LEU A 218 -11.89 18.48 16.49
CA LEU A 218 -12.33 19.69 15.78
C LEU A 218 -11.93 20.98 16.52
N ASP A 219 -11.63 20.90 17.81
CA ASP A 219 -11.15 22.03 18.61
C ASP A 219 -9.61 22.04 18.66
N GLU A 220 -9.00 23.19 18.40
CA GLU A 220 -7.54 23.27 18.21
C GLU A 220 -6.74 22.94 19.50
N ARG A 221 -7.25 23.32 20.68
CA ARG A 221 -6.59 23.03 21.96
C ARG A 221 -6.81 21.57 22.35
N ALA A 222 -8.04 21.09 22.29
CA ALA A 222 -8.36 19.71 22.62
C ALA A 222 -7.71 18.72 21.63
N ARG A 223 -7.47 19.12 20.38
CA ARG A 223 -6.72 18.31 19.41
C ARG A 223 -5.31 18.02 19.90
N ARG A 224 -4.57 19.03 20.40
CA ARG A 224 -3.21 18.83 20.95
C ARG A 224 -3.20 17.85 22.12
N GLU A 225 -4.20 17.93 23.01
CA GLU A 225 -4.35 16.98 24.10
C GLU A 225 -4.60 15.56 23.59
N VAL A 226 -5.50 15.39 22.61
CA VAL A 226 -5.78 14.08 21.99
C VAL A 226 -4.54 13.53 21.30
N THR A 227 -3.76 14.37 20.61
CA THR A 227 -2.47 13.99 20.03
C THR A 227 -1.53 13.43 21.08
N ALA A 228 -1.33 14.17 22.18
CA ALA A 228 -0.46 13.75 23.28
C ALA A 228 -0.97 12.47 23.98
N GLU A 229 -2.28 12.37 24.25
CA GLU A 229 -2.92 11.17 24.82
C GLU A 229 -2.73 9.95 23.92
N THR A 230 -2.93 10.11 22.62
CA THR A 230 -2.80 9.05 21.60
C THR A 230 -1.37 8.57 21.48
N LEU A 231 -0.39 9.47 21.35
CA LEU A 231 1.02 9.11 21.24
C LEU A 231 1.54 8.44 22.51
N ARG A 232 1.15 8.92 23.71
CA ARG A 232 1.49 8.27 24.98
C ARG A 232 0.88 6.87 25.08
N LEU A 233 -0.37 6.70 24.65
CA LEU A 233 -1.00 5.37 24.61
C LEU A 233 -0.26 4.45 23.64
N ALA A 234 0.02 4.91 22.43
CA ALA A 234 0.75 4.14 21.43
C ALA A 234 2.15 3.73 21.92
N ARG A 235 2.90 4.61 22.59
CA ARG A 235 4.20 4.30 23.22
C ARG A 235 4.07 3.18 24.25
N ARG A 236 3.11 3.26 25.17
CA ARG A 236 2.84 2.19 26.16
C ARG A 236 2.48 0.86 25.50
N LEU A 237 1.75 0.88 24.39
CA LEU A 237 1.42 -0.34 23.64
C LEU A 237 2.66 -0.91 22.93
N MET A 238 3.55 -0.07 22.40
CA MET A 238 4.83 -0.51 21.84
C MET A 238 5.73 -1.14 22.91
N ASP A 239 5.85 -0.53 24.09
CA ASP A 239 6.62 -1.08 25.21
C ASP A 239 6.08 -2.46 25.62
N ARG A 240 4.75 -2.60 25.73
CA ARG A 240 4.09 -3.88 26.03
C ARG A 240 4.35 -4.96 24.96
N ILE A 241 4.44 -4.56 23.70
CA ILE A 241 4.76 -5.44 22.56
C ILE A 241 6.23 -5.85 22.59
N GLU A 242 7.12 -4.93 22.95
CA GLU A 242 8.57 -5.15 23.05
C GLU A 242 8.91 -6.11 24.20
N ASP A 243 8.27 -5.94 25.36
CA ASP A 243 8.43 -6.82 26.53
C ASP A 243 7.89 -8.24 26.29
N ALA A 244 6.99 -8.41 25.33
CA ALA A 244 6.44 -9.72 25.00
C ALA A 244 7.46 -10.58 24.24
N GLN A 245 7.60 -11.84 24.65
CA GLN A 245 8.51 -12.78 24.00
C GLN A 245 8.21 -12.90 22.49
N PRO A 246 9.24 -12.91 21.63
CA PRO A 246 9.05 -13.08 20.20
C PRO A 246 8.38 -14.44 19.91
N ALA A 247 7.12 -14.40 19.49
CA ALA A 247 6.45 -15.58 19.00
C ALA A 247 6.93 -15.94 17.59
N PRO A 248 6.84 -17.22 17.17
CA PRO A 248 7.11 -17.61 15.79
C PRO A 248 6.30 -16.75 14.80
N PRO A 249 6.83 -16.43 13.60
CA PRO A 249 6.17 -15.52 12.67
C PRO A 249 4.70 -15.85 12.36
N ALA A 250 4.34 -17.14 12.33
CA ALA A 250 2.98 -17.62 12.09
C ALA A 250 1.98 -17.29 13.23
N LEU A 251 2.47 -17.09 14.46
CA LEU A 251 1.65 -16.80 15.65
C LEU A 251 1.89 -15.40 16.21
N ALA A 252 2.95 -14.71 15.75
CA ALA A 252 3.33 -13.39 16.25
C ALA A 252 2.19 -12.38 16.15
N ASP A 253 1.51 -12.33 15.01
CA ASP A 253 0.39 -11.41 14.80
C ASP A 253 -0.80 -11.72 15.73
N ALA A 254 -1.11 -12.99 15.98
CA ALA A 254 -2.17 -13.39 16.90
C ALA A 254 -1.81 -13.13 18.38
N GLY A 255 -0.52 -13.22 18.74
CA GLY A 255 -0.02 -12.84 20.06
C GLY A 255 -0.13 -11.34 20.30
N ASP A 256 0.32 -10.53 19.33
CA ASP A 256 0.22 -9.07 19.38
C ASP A 256 -1.25 -8.61 19.47
N ASP A 257 -2.14 -9.33 18.77
CA ASP A 257 -3.59 -9.13 18.81
C ASP A 257 -4.21 -9.38 20.21
N GLN A 258 -3.55 -10.14 21.09
CA GLN A 258 -4.03 -10.40 22.46
C GLN A 258 -3.48 -9.40 23.48
N LEU A 259 -2.37 -8.73 23.18
CA LEU A 259 -1.71 -7.79 24.09
C LEU A 259 -2.42 -6.43 24.19
N ILE A 260 -3.22 -6.08 23.19
CA ILE A 260 -3.86 -4.76 23.07
C ILE A 260 -5.39 -4.93 23.21
N GLY A 261 -5.99 -4.18 24.13
CA GLY A 261 -7.43 -4.17 24.33
C GLY A 261 -8.18 -3.46 23.19
N SER A 262 -9.44 -3.82 22.96
CA SER A 262 -10.27 -3.20 21.90
C SER A 262 -10.48 -1.70 22.09
N ASP A 263 -10.63 -1.23 23.34
CA ASP A 263 -10.79 0.18 23.66
C ASP A 263 -9.50 0.98 23.42
N GLU A 264 -8.35 0.42 23.84
CA GLU A 264 -7.03 1.01 23.57
C GLU A 264 -6.78 1.11 22.06
N ALA A 265 -7.08 0.05 21.31
CA ALA A 265 -6.94 0.05 19.86
C ALA A 265 -7.87 1.08 19.20
N ALA A 266 -9.13 1.17 19.64
CA ALA A 266 -10.09 2.14 19.10
C ALA A 266 -9.62 3.59 19.32
N ALA A 267 -9.11 3.90 20.50
CA ALA A 267 -8.58 5.23 20.80
C ALA A 267 -7.40 5.61 19.88
N VAL A 268 -6.45 4.69 19.66
CA VAL A 268 -5.31 4.96 18.77
C VAL A 268 -5.74 5.03 17.31
N ILE A 269 -6.62 4.14 16.83
CA ILE A 269 -7.11 4.16 15.44
C ILE A 269 -7.80 5.50 15.12
N LEU A 270 -8.62 6.00 16.05
CA LEU A 270 -9.32 7.27 15.87
C LEU A 270 -8.37 8.48 16.02
N GLY A 271 -7.44 8.45 16.97
CA GLY A 271 -6.44 9.50 17.13
C GLY A 271 -5.50 9.62 15.91
N LEU A 272 -5.15 8.51 15.27
CA LEU A 272 -4.35 8.48 14.04
C LEU A 272 -5.04 9.10 12.81
N GLN A 273 -6.34 9.39 12.88
CA GLN A 273 -7.02 10.13 11.81
C GLN A 273 -6.62 11.61 11.79
N ASP A 274 -6.08 12.12 12.89
CA ASP A 274 -5.45 13.43 12.92
C ASP A 274 -4.07 13.42 12.24
N ARG A 275 -3.85 14.41 11.39
CA ARG A 275 -2.64 14.50 10.57
C ARG A 275 -1.39 14.72 11.41
N GLU A 276 -1.47 15.57 12.43
CA GLU A 276 -0.34 15.91 13.30
C GLU A 276 0.06 14.68 14.14
N THR A 277 -0.92 13.99 14.72
CA THR A 277 -0.72 12.73 15.45
C THR A 277 -0.05 11.68 14.60
N ARG A 278 -0.52 11.50 13.36
CA ARG A 278 0.07 10.55 12.41
C ARG A 278 1.49 10.94 12.03
N ASP A 279 1.74 12.21 11.74
CA ASP A 279 3.06 12.67 11.30
C ASP A 279 4.10 12.50 12.42
N LYS A 280 3.73 12.75 13.69
CA LYS A 280 4.54 12.42 14.86
C LYS A 280 4.76 10.92 15.03
N ALA A 281 3.73 10.09 14.83
CA ALA A 281 3.86 8.63 14.87
C ALA A 281 4.74 8.07 13.73
N ALA A 282 4.85 8.78 12.60
CA ALA A 282 5.70 8.39 11.48
C ALA A 282 7.21 8.53 11.78
N ALA A 283 7.58 9.24 12.84
CA ALA A 283 8.96 9.35 13.32
C ALA A 283 9.48 8.04 13.96
N TRP A 284 8.61 7.09 14.29
CA TRP A 284 9.01 5.77 14.84
C TRP A 284 9.35 4.76 13.74
N MET A 285 10.11 5.19 12.72
CA MET A 285 10.42 4.40 11.53
C MET A 285 11.80 3.75 11.54
N GLU A 286 12.68 4.16 12.46
CA GLU A 286 14.04 3.67 12.60
C GLU A 286 14.38 3.38 14.07
N GLY A 287 15.57 2.81 14.30
CA GLY A 287 16.07 2.56 15.64
C GLY A 287 15.43 1.34 16.32
N PRO A 288 15.57 1.23 17.64
CA PRO A 288 15.02 0.09 18.39
C PRO A 288 13.48 0.04 18.31
N GLU A 289 12.81 1.18 18.13
CA GLU A 289 11.34 1.24 18.11
C GLU A 289 10.72 0.81 16.78
N ALA A 290 11.47 0.75 15.68
CA ALA A 290 10.91 0.42 14.37
C ALA A 290 10.18 -0.94 14.36
N GLN A 291 10.72 -1.94 15.06
CA GLN A 291 10.11 -3.27 15.08
C GLN A 291 8.81 -3.31 15.91
N SER A 292 8.78 -2.65 17.07
CA SER A 292 7.59 -2.57 17.93
C SER A 292 6.51 -1.69 17.28
N ALA A 293 6.89 -0.59 16.64
CA ALA A 293 6.00 0.26 15.84
C ALA A 293 5.35 -0.53 14.70
N LEU A 294 6.14 -1.26 13.90
CA LEU A 294 5.59 -2.09 12.81
C LEU A 294 4.61 -3.16 13.31
N ARG A 295 4.89 -3.77 14.47
CA ARG A 295 3.96 -4.73 15.12
C ARG A 295 2.68 -4.05 15.55
N LEU A 296 2.76 -2.88 16.18
CA LEU A 296 1.59 -2.09 16.57
C LEU A 296 0.74 -1.72 15.35
N TRP A 297 1.33 -1.16 14.30
CA TRP A 297 0.62 -0.74 13.08
C TRP A 297 -0.09 -1.88 12.37
N ARG A 298 0.55 -3.06 12.28
CA ARG A 298 -0.09 -4.27 11.78
C ARG A 298 -1.31 -4.65 12.61
N THR A 299 -1.17 -4.63 13.93
CA THR A 299 -2.23 -5.01 14.87
C THR A 299 -3.41 -4.03 14.81
N LEU A 300 -3.15 -2.72 14.68
CA LEU A 300 -4.20 -1.71 14.51
C LEU A 300 -4.89 -1.82 13.13
N ALA A 301 -4.15 -2.06 12.06
CA ALA A 301 -4.71 -2.26 10.73
C ALA A 301 -5.68 -3.46 10.69
N ARG A 302 -5.34 -4.58 11.34
CA ARG A 302 -6.23 -5.75 11.45
C ARG A 302 -7.51 -5.49 12.26
N ARG A 303 -7.52 -4.47 13.13
CA ARG A 303 -8.67 -4.08 13.95
C ARG A 303 -9.57 -3.02 13.32
N CYS A 304 -9.20 -2.49 12.15
CA CYS A 304 -10.06 -1.60 11.38
C CYS A 304 -11.13 -2.45 10.65
N VAL A 305 -12.23 -2.76 11.35
CA VAL A 305 -13.25 -3.72 10.92
C VAL A 305 -14.58 -3.04 10.57
N GLY A 306 -15.39 -3.73 9.76
CA GLY A 306 -16.76 -3.31 9.44
C GLY A 306 -16.81 -1.94 8.75
N PRO A 307 -17.64 -0.99 9.22
CA PRO A 307 -17.77 0.34 8.61
C PRO A 307 -16.50 1.20 8.77
N TYR A 308 -15.58 0.82 9.68
CA TYR A 308 -14.34 1.54 9.93
C TYR A 308 -13.18 1.09 9.03
N GLY A 309 -13.45 0.38 7.94
CA GLY A 309 -12.42 -0.11 7.01
C GLY A 309 -11.53 1.01 6.44
N GLU A 310 -12.09 2.19 6.17
CA GLU A 310 -11.35 3.36 5.66
C GLU A 310 -10.30 3.86 6.66
N HIS A 311 -10.56 3.69 7.97
CA HIS A 311 -9.63 4.12 9.03
C HIS A 311 -8.35 3.28 9.05
N ALA A 312 -8.31 2.15 8.33
CA ALA A 312 -7.12 1.34 8.13
C ALA A 312 -6.05 2.07 7.30
N ALA A 313 -6.41 3.10 6.51
CA ALA A 313 -5.47 3.79 5.64
C ALA A 313 -4.28 4.38 6.43
N ALA A 314 -4.53 4.99 7.58
CA ALA A 314 -3.48 5.54 8.45
C ALA A 314 -2.50 4.47 8.99
N PRO A 315 -2.93 3.43 9.72
CA PRO A 315 -2.02 2.40 10.23
C PRO A 315 -1.36 1.58 9.11
N LEU A 316 -2.04 1.31 7.99
CA LEU A 316 -1.43 0.63 6.83
C LEU A 316 -0.34 1.48 6.19
N THR A 317 -0.53 2.80 6.11
CA THR A 317 0.49 3.72 5.58
C THR A 317 1.71 3.77 6.50
N LEU A 318 1.50 3.85 7.81
CA LEU A 318 2.58 3.81 8.80
C LEU A 318 3.33 2.47 8.76
N ALA A 319 2.62 1.33 8.69
CA ALA A 319 3.25 0.03 8.51
C ALA A 319 4.10 -0.02 7.23
N GLY A 320 3.59 0.52 6.12
CA GLY A 320 4.32 0.61 4.86
C GLY A 320 5.56 1.49 4.96
N TRP A 321 5.47 2.63 5.64
CA TRP A 321 6.58 3.55 5.87
C TRP A 321 7.70 2.91 6.70
N VAL A 322 7.36 2.23 7.80
CA VAL A 322 8.33 1.53 8.65
C VAL A 322 8.96 0.35 7.91
N SER A 323 8.17 -0.44 7.17
CA SER A 323 8.71 -1.52 6.33
C SER A 323 9.71 -1.00 5.29
N TRP A 324 9.39 0.11 4.62
CA TRP A 324 10.31 0.69 3.63
C TRP A 324 11.58 1.22 4.30
N SER A 325 11.43 1.88 5.45
CA SER A 325 12.53 2.41 6.25
C SER A 325 13.41 1.32 6.86
N THR A 326 12.91 0.09 7.04
CA THR A 326 13.73 -1.02 7.54
C THR A 326 14.28 -1.91 6.42
N GLY A 327 14.10 -1.52 5.16
CA GLY A 327 14.60 -2.27 3.99
C GLY A 327 13.69 -3.42 3.54
N ASP A 328 12.46 -3.52 4.05
CA ASP A 328 11.43 -4.44 3.57
C ASP A 328 10.56 -3.77 2.49
N GLU A 329 11.13 -3.58 1.31
CA GLU A 329 10.41 -2.99 0.17
C GLU A 329 9.16 -3.79 -0.26
N PRO A 330 9.20 -5.14 -0.34
CA PRO A 330 8.00 -5.91 -0.67
C PRO A 330 6.87 -5.70 0.34
N GLY A 331 7.18 -5.77 1.64
CA GLY A 331 6.21 -5.52 2.71
C GLY A 331 5.64 -4.10 2.63
N ALA A 332 6.49 -3.11 2.36
CA ALA A 332 6.08 -1.73 2.19
C ALA A 332 5.05 -1.55 1.07
N ARG A 333 5.34 -2.10 -0.12
CA ARG A 333 4.44 -2.01 -1.28
C ARG A 333 3.10 -2.68 -1.01
N VAL A 334 3.10 -3.81 -0.31
CA VAL A 334 1.86 -4.51 0.10
C VAL A 334 1.04 -3.65 1.04
N ALA A 335 1.64 -3.13 2.10
CA ALA A 335 0.95 -2.29 3.08
C ALA A 335 0.37 -1.02 2.45
N LEU A 336 1.15 -0.32 1.62
CA LEU A 336 0.70 0.88 0.90
C LEU A 336 -0.39 0.57 -0.14
N SER A 337 -0.30 -0.57 -0.83
CA SER A 337 -1.38 -1.01 -1.74
C SER A 337 -2.68 -1.29 -1.00
N LEU A 338 -2.60 -1.90 0.19
CA LEU A 338 -3.78 -2.11 1.04
C LEU A 338 -4.33 -0.79 1.58
N ALA A 339 -3.47 0.17 1.94
CA ALA A 339 -3.89 1.51 2.36
C ALA A 339 -4.70 2.20 1.26
N LEU A 340 -4.21 2.18 0.01
CA LEU A 340 -4.91 2.77 -1.15
C LEU A 340 -6.18 2.02 -1.56
N ARG A 341 -6.31 0.74 -1.19
CA ARG A 341 -7.59 0.01 -1.34
C ARG A 341 -8.61 0.42 -0.27
N ALA A 342 -8.14 0.78 0.93
CA ALA A 342 -8.99 1.25 2.02
C ALA A 342 -9.46 2.69 1.77
N ASP A 343 -8.55 3.58 1.37
CA ASP A 343 -8.84 4.96 0.96
C ASP A 343 -7.96 5.34 -0.25
N PRO A 344 -8.54 5.39 -1.47
CA PRO A 344 -7.81 5.76 -2.68
C PRO A 344 -7.26 7.19 -2.66
N ASP A 345 -7.87 8.11 -1.93
CA ASP A 345 -7.52 9.53 -1.90
C ASP A 345 -6.51 9.87 -0.77
N TYR A 346 -6.07 8.86 0.00
CA TYR A 346 -5.14 9.03 1.10
C TYR A 346 -3.75 9.48 0.60
N THR A 347 -3.53 10.79 0.61
CA THR A 347 -2.38 11.44 -0.05
C THR A 347 -1.03 10.91 0.44
N PHE A 348 -0.89 10.63 1.73
CA PHE A 348 0.37 10.12 2.28
C PHE A 348 0.71 8.72 1.72
N ALA A 349 -0.28 7.84 1.60
CA ALA A 349 -0.10 6.54 0.96
C ALA A 349 0.25 6.68 -0.52
N GLN A 350 -0.38 7.61 -1.26
CA GLN A 350 -0.09 7.82 -2.68
C GLN A 350 1.36 8.25 -2.90
N LEU A 351 1.85 9.19 -2.08
CA LEU A 351 3.21 9.71 -2.18
C LEU A 351 4.24 8.61 -1.87
N LEU A 352 4.07 7.89 -0.76
CA LEU A 352 4.96 6.79 -0.39
C LEU A 352 4.91 5.65 -1.42
N HIS A 353 3.71 5.29 -1.90
CA HIS A 353 3.57 4.23 -2.90
C HIS A 353 4.26 4.60 -4.21
N ARG A 354 4.17 5.87 -4.66
CA ARG A 354 4.90 6.35 -5.83
C ARG A 354 6.41 6.31 -5.60
N ALA A 355 6.87 6.85 -4.47
CA ALA A 355 8.29 6.90 -4.12
C ALA A 355 8.92 5.49 -4.07
N CYS A 356 8.24 4.53 -3.43
CA CYS A 356 8.64 3.12 -3.38
C CYS A 356 8.71 2.47 -4.77
N ASN A 357 7.85 2.85 -5.71
CA ASN A 357 7.80 2.27 -7.06
C ASN A 357 8.80 2.93 -8.02
N GLU A 358 9.15 4.19 -7.79
CA GLU A 358 10.19 4.91 -8.53
C GLU A 358 11.61 4.56 -8.04
N GLY A 359 11.74 3.85 -6.92
CA GLY A 359 13.03 3.45 -6.36
C GLY A 359 13.79 4.60 -5.73
N LEU A 360 13.07 5.57 -5.16
CA LEU A 360 13.69 6.66 -4.39
C LEU A 360 14.38 6.10 -3.13
N ASP A 361 15.38 6.81 -2.64
CA ASP A 361 16.05 6.46 -1.37
C ASP A 361 15.19 6.95 -0.18
N PRO A 362 14.77 6.07 0.75
CA PRO A 362 14.02 6.47 1.93
C PRO A 362 14.78 7.47 2.82
N GLU A 363 16.12 7.55 2.74
CA GLU A 363 16.94 8.42 3.57
C GLU A 363 16.62 9.91 3.41
N ALA A 364 16.23 10.34 2.20
CA ALA A 364 15.83 11.71 1.96
C ALA A 364 14.60 12.10 2.80
N LEU A 365 13.62 11.19 2.91
CA LEU A 365 12.40 11.39 3.69
C LEU A 365 12.65 11.26 5.20
N ARG A 366 13.49 10.30 5.60
CA ARG A 366 13.85 10.13 7.02
C ARG A 366 14.51 11.37 7.61
N ARG A 367 15.42 12.01 6.86
CA ARG A 367 16.04 13.27 7.28
C ARG A 367 15.00 14.36 7.51
N CYS A 368 14.05 14.55 6.58
CA CYS A 368 13.00 15.56 6.74
C CYS A 368 12.10 15.29 7.96
N LEU A 369 11.79 14.01 8.24
CA LEU A 369 11.00 13.66 9.42
C LEU A 369 11.78 13.82 10.74
N ARG A 370 13.09 13.58 10.74
CA ARG A 370 13.96 13.87 11.90
C ARG A 370 13.99 15.37 12.21
N GLU A 371 14.26 16.19 11.20
CA GLU A 371 14.28 17.65 11.35
C GLU A 371 12.93 18.19 11.88
N ALA A 372 11.81 17.61 11.45
CA ALA A 372 10.49 17.97 11.95
C ALA A 372 10.26 17.50 13.41
N ALA A 373 10.71 16.30 13.75
CA ALA A 373 10.57 15.77 15.12
C ALA A 373 11.43 16.53 16.13
N ASP A 374 12.67 16.90 15.74
CA ASP A 374 13.58 17.68 16.57
C ASP A 374 13.02 19.09 16.82
N ALA A 375 12.49 19.75 15.77
CA ALA A 375 11.86 21.07 15.91
C ALA A 375 10.61 21.06 16.80
N ASP A 376 9.82 19.98 16.74
CA ASP A 376 8.65 19.81 17.60
C ASP A 376 9.06 19.55 19.07
N ALA A 377 10.16 18.81 19.31
CA ALA A 377 10.69 18.57 20.64
C ALA A 377 11.17 19.86 21.30
N ASP A 378 11.92 20.69 20.54
CA ASP A 378 12.37 22.01 21.01
C ASP A 378 11.17 22.91 21.36
N ALA A 379 10.11 22.90 20.54
CA ALA A 379 8.91 23.69 20.77
C ALA A 379 8.09 23.21 21.98
N ASP A 380 7.99 21.89 22.18
CA ASP A 380 7.30 21.30 23.34
C ASP A 380 8.07 21.59 24.65
N GLU A 381 9.41 21.64 24.63
CA GLU A 381 10.24 22.04 25.77
C GLU A 381 10.10 23.54 26.11
N GLU A 382 10.11 24.43 25.11
CA GLU A 382 9.87 25.87 25.31
C GLU A 382 8.47 26.14 25.87
N GLN A 383 7.45 25.43 25.38
CA GLN A 383 6.08 25.58 25.86
C GLN A 383 5.88 25.03 27.28
N ALA A 384 6.51 23.90 27.62
CA ALA A 384 6.48 23.35 28.97
C ALA A 384 7.19 24.28 29.98
N GLY A 385 8.26 24.95 29.56
CA GLY A 385 8.90 26.01 30.35
C GLY A 385 7.98 27.21 30.58
N ALA A 386 7.29 27.69 29.54
CA ALA A 386 6.36 28.82 29.64
C ALA A 386 5.12 28.51 30.49
N ASP A 387 4.57 27.30 30.40
CA ASP A 387 3.42 26.86 31.20
C ASP A 387 3.82 26.67 32.67
N ALA A 388 5.03 26.18 32.96
CA ALA A 388 5.56 26.09 34.32
C ALA A 388 5.84 27.47 34.95
N GLU A 389 6.38 28.42 34.18
CA GLU A 389 6.56 29.81 34.61
C GLU A 389 5.20 30.50 34.87
N ALA A 390 4.18 30.23 34.04
CA ALA A 390 2.83 30.75 34.25
C ALA A 390 2.13 30.14 35.47
N GLU A 391 2.37 28.85 35.77
CA GLU A 391 1.88 28.20 37.00
C GLU A 391 2.62 28.72 38.25
N GLU A 392 3.93 28.97 38.19
CA GLU A 392 4.69 29.60 39.28
C GLU A 392 4.28 31.08 39.50
N GLU A 393 4.01 31.84 38.45
CA GLU A 393 3.46 33.21 38.57
C GLU A 393 2.03 33.21 39.15
N MET A 394 1.23 32.16 38.86
CA MET A 394 -0.11 32.01 39.41
C MET A 394 -0.11 31.52 40.88
N GLU A 395 0.85 30.67 41.29
CA GLU A 395 1.03 30.29 42.69
C GLU A 395 1.63 31.43 43.54
N THR A 396 2.57 32.21 43.00
CA THR A 396 3.15 33.36 43.70
C THR A 396 2.16 34.52 43.87
N THR A 397 1.16 34.66 42.98
CA THR A 397 0.08 35.64 43.14
C THR A 397 -1.02 35.21 44.13
N VAL A 398 -1.16 33.92 44.44
CA VAL A 398 -2.10 33.42 45.47
C VAL A 398 -1.48 33.45 46.88
N GLY A 399 -0.16 33.52 47.01
CA GLY A 399 0.58 33.61 48.28
C GLY A 399 0.63 35.00 48.95
N ALA A 400 0.25 36.08 48.25
CA ALA A 400 0.38 37.45 48.75
C ALA A 400 -0.94 38.24 48.66
N GLY A 401 -1.90 37.94 49.56
CA GLY A 401 -3.21 38.60 49.52
C GLY A 401 -4.05 38.53 50.79
N ALA A 402 -3.48 38.53 52.00
CA ALA A 402 -4.26 38.73 53.22
C ALA A 402 -4.46 40.23 53.53
N GLY A 403 -5.65 40.75 53.18
CA GLY A 403 -6.30 41.82 53.94
C GLY A 403 -6.57 43.14 53.23
N ARG A 404 -7.81 43.33 52.75
CA ARG A 404 -8.73 44.42 53.14
C ARG A 404 -10.10 44.31 52.44
N PRO A 405 -11.21 44.71 53.09
CA PRO A 405 -12.56 44.44 52.59
C PRO A 405 -13.01 45.50 51.60
N LEU A 406 -13.71 45.11 50.53
CA LEU A 406 -14.37 46.06 49.62
C LEU A 406 -15.87 45.79 49.50
N HIS A 407 -16.59 46.80 49.97
CA HIS A 407 -17.99 47.15 49.86
C HIS A 407 -18.80 46.55 48.70
N VAL A 408 -19.94 45.99 49.07
CA VAL A 408 -21.14 45.88 48.22
C VAL A 408 -21.59 47.29 47.81
N ARG A 409 -21.58 47.58 46.51
CA ARG A 409 -22.30 48.73 45.95
C ARG A 409 -23.11 48.29 44.72
N ARG A 410 -24.44 48.36 44.88
CA ARG A 410 -25.46 48.18 43.83
C ARG A 410 -25.10 48.96 42.56
N VAL A 411 -25.23 48.31 41.41
CA VAL A 411 -25.34 48.99 40.10
C VAL A 411 -26.70 48.67 39.49
N ARG A 412 -27.26 49.72 38.89
CA ARG A 412 -28.65 49.98 38.52
C ARG A 412 -28.91 49.54 37.07
N ALA A 413 -30.20 49.36 36.74
CA ALA A 413 -30.70 48.94 35.42
C ALA A 413 -30.33 49.87 34.24
N LEU A 414 -30.43 49.27 33.04
CA LEU A 414 -30.24 49.78 31.66
C LEU A 414 -30.72 51.22 31.36
N PRO A 415 -30.23 51.78 30.24
CA PRO A 415 -31.18 52.06 29.17
C PRO A 415 -30.75 51.58 27.77
N GLU A 416 -31.76 51.21 26.99
CA GLU A 416 -31.73 51.01 25.54
C GLU A 416 -31.31 52.30 24.80
N GLY A 417 -30.59 52.15 23.70
CA GLY A 417 -30.25 53.26 22.81
C GLY A 417 -29.46 52.79 21.60
N GLY A 418 -30.17 52.45 20.53
CA GLY A 418 -29.58 51.92 19.30
C GLY A 418 -28.70 52.92 18.54
N ARG A 419 -27.72 52.39 17.80
CA ARG A 419 -27.19 53.01 16.56
C ARG A 419 -26.56 51.93 15.68
N ARG A 420 -26.95 52.00 14.41
CA ARG A 420 -26.72 51.07 13.30
C ARG A 420 -25.23 50.75 13.07
N ALA A 421 -24.89 49.46 13.03
CA ALA A 421 -23.62 48.98 12.48
C ALA A 421 -23.68 49.00 10.95
N ARG A 422 -22.64 49.58 10.33
CA ARG A 422 -22.46 49.75 8.90
C ARG A 422 -21.64 48.57 8.38
N ALA A 423 -22.21 47.73 7.52
CA ALA A 423 -21.51 46.61 6.90
C ALA A 423 -20.46 47.11 5.87
N PRO A 424 -19.27 46.49 5.78
CA PRO A 424 -18.35 46.73 4.67
C PRO A 424 -18.76 45.91 3.43
N ARG A 425 -18.76 46.57 2.26
CA ARG A 425 -18.91 45.97 0.93
C ARG A 425 -17.59 45.34 0.46
N PRO A 426 -17.62 44.29 -0.38
CA PRO A 426 -16.43 43.79 -1.09
C PRO A 426 -16.10 44.65 -2.33
N PRO A 427 -14.82 44.76 -2.74
CA PRO A 427 -14.43 45.52 -3.92
C PRO A 427 -14.71 44.73 -5.21
N GLY A 428 -15.23 45.45 -6.21
CA GLY A 428 -15.56 44.96 -7.53
C GLY A 428 -14.41 45.07 -8.54
N VAL A 429 -14.31 44.02 -9.34
CA VAL A 429 -14.09 43.95 -10.79
C VAL A 429 -13.84 45.30 -11.52
N GLU A 430 -12.63 45.46 -12.06
CA GLU A 430 -12.38 46.31 -13.22
C GLU A 430 -12.52 45.53 -14.53
N ARG A 431 -13.29 46.12 -15.45
CA ARG A 431 -13.50 45.71 -16.85
C ARG A 431 -12.65 46.59 -17.76
N ARG A 432 -12.08 46.01 -18.82
CA ARG A 432 -12.17 46.38 -20.27
C ARG A 432 -10.95 45.79 -21.01
N LYS A 433 -11.00 45.26 -22.24
CA LYS A 433 -11.84 45.54 -23.43
C LYS A 433 -11.83 44.34 -24.40
N ALA A 434 -12.90 44.25 -25.21
CA ALA A 434 -13.19 43.37 -26.35
C ALA A 434 -12.23 43.59 -27.56
N SER A 435 -12.11 42.83 -28.65
CA SER A 435 -12.85 41.75 -29.38
C SER A 435 -11.96 41.37 -30.62
N PRO A 436 -12.37 40.60 -31.67
CA PRO A 436 -13.22 39.40 -31.78
C PRO A 436 -12.59 38.27 -32.65
N GLY A 437 -13.15 37.05 -32.66
CA GLY A 437 -13.01 36.15 -33.82
C GLY A 437 -13.10 34.63 -33.62
N SER A 438 -14.14 34.04 -34.22
CA SER A 438 -14.25 32.66 -34.73
C SER A 438 -14.80 31.52 -33.84
N THR A 439 -16.09 31.25 -34.07
CA THR A 439 -16.70 29.98 -34.53
C THR A 439 -16.48 28.67 -33.75
N ARG A 440 -17.53 28.21 -33.05
CA ARG A 440 -17.80 26.80 -32.72
C ARG A 440 -18.91 26.24 -33.64
N PRO A 441 -18.85 24.98 -34.09
CA PRO A 441 -19.95 24.36 -34.81
C PRO A 441 -21.01 23.77 -33.88
N ARG A 442 -22.27 23.96 -34.30
CA ARG A 442 -23.51 23.42 -33.72
C ARG A 442 -23.80 22.01 -34.23
N VAL A 443 -24.30 21.17 -33.34
CA VAL A 443 -25.08 19.96 -33.61
C VAL A 443 -26.47 20.34 -34.16
N PRO A 444 -27.07 19.60 -35.11
CA PRO A 444 -28.50 19.67 -35.35
C PRO A 444 -29.25 18.49 -34.72
N ALA A 445 -30.27 18.81 -33.96
CA ALA A 445 -31.37 17.92 -33.62
C ALA A 445 -32.56 18.23 -34.55
N ALA A 446 -33.07 17.19 -35.21
CA ALA A 446 -34.41 17.09 -35.79
C ALA A 446 -34.81 15.61 -35.62
N GLY A 447 -36.02 15.19 -35.27
CA GLY A 447 -37.30 15.86 -35.18
C GLY A 447 -38.39 14.88 -35.62
N ARG A 448 -39.08 14.29 -34.63
CA ARG A 448 -40.49 13.80 -34.64
C ARG A 448 -40.94 12.62 -35.53
N ARG A 449 -41.53 11.64 -34.80
CA ARG A 449 -42.86 10.99 -34.92
C ARG A 449 -43.23 10.26 -36.22
N THR A 450 -43.61 8.98 -36.07
CA THR A 450 -45.03 8.54 -36.06
C THR A 450 -45.18 7.14 -35.46
N ARG A 451 -46.28 6.95 -34.73
CA ARG A 451 -46.85 5.66 -34.30
C ARG A 451 -47.35 4.92 -35.53
N ASP A 452 -47.23 3.59 -35.55
CA ASP A 452 -48.36 2.77 -35.95
C ASP A 452 -48.34 1.38 -35.32
N ALA A 453 -49.53 0.97 -34.91
CA ALA A 453 -49.85 -0.27 -34.25
C ALA A 453 -49.85 -1.45 -35.23
N ARG A 454 -49.60 -2.67 -34.74
CA ARG A 454 -50.58 -3.78 -34.84
C ARG A 454 -50.14 -5.03 -34.06
N GLN A 455 -51.17 -5.58 -33.44
CA GLN A 455 -51.33 -6.80 -32.64
C GLN A 455 -51.32 -8.07 -33.51
N TYR A 456 -51.42 -9.23 -32.84
CA TYR A 456 -51.54 -10.65 -33.28
C TYR A 456 -50.21 -11.40 -33.48
N GLY A 457 -49.98 -12.60 -32.93
CA GLY A 457 -50.75 -13.49 -32.06
C GLY A 457 -49.83 -14.66 -31.63
N ARG A 458 -49.83 -15.02 -30.34
CA ARG A 458 -50.33 -16.30 -29.77
C ARG A 458 -49.82 -17.62 -30.38
N ARG A 459 -49.31 -18.45 -29.44
CA ARG A 459 -49.28 -19.94 -29.36
C ARG A 459 -48.36 -20.62 -30.40
N GLY A 460 -47.47 -21.54 -30.06
CA GLY A 460 -47.43 -22.58 -29.01
C GLY A 460 -46.90 -23.84 -29.70
N SER A 461 -45.87 -24.53 -29.20
CA SER A 461 -45.88 -25.94 -28.71
C SER A 461 -44.41 -26.33 -28.57
N ARG A 462 -43.87 -26.72 -27.40
CA ARG A 462 -43.89 -28.04 -26.73
C ARG A 462 -43.21 -29.19 -27.50
N ALA A 463 -42.29 -29.85 -26.75
CA ALA A 463 -41.89 -31.27 -26.78
C ALA A 463 -40.96 -31.67 -27.95
N ARG A 464 -39.96 -32.57 -27.85
CA ARG A 464 -39.44 -33.55 -26.87
C ARG A 464 -38.05 -33.97 -27.42
N ARG A 465 -37.00 -34.19 -26.60
CA ARG A 465 -36.46 -35.48 -26.13
C ARG A 465 -36.39 -36.65 -27.14
N HIS A 466 -35.17 -37.21 -27.22
CA HIS A 466 -34.63 -38.49 -27.74
C HIS A 466 -33.51 -38.19 -28.75
N ASP A 467 -32.27 -38.66 -28.62
CA ASP A 467 -31.65 -39.72 -27.81
C ASP A 467 -30.27 -39.30 -27.24
#